data_AF-A0A820IR44-F1
#
_entry.id   AF-A0A820IR44-F1
#
_cell.length_a   1.000
_cell.length_b   1.000
_cell.length_c   1.000
_cell.angle_alpha   90.00
_cell.angle_beta   90.00
_cell.angle_gamma   90.00
#
_symmetry.space_group_name_H-M   'P 1'
#
loop_
_entity.id
_entity.type
_entity.pdbx_description
1 polymer ?
#
loop_
_entity_poly.entity_id
_entity_poly.type
_entity_poly.pdbx_seq_one_letter_code
_entity_poly.pdbx_strand_id
1 'polypeptide(L)'
;CDCHPGGSYSLQCDINTGQCPCREGMIGRQCDTPVPGTYCTGLQFFTYEAELARVEEKKSIIFTYDNPNEQRSWTGTSIVRIYEGGFIEFDIYHMARSGLYNLMIRYMPAPKTWEDARIVVISQNRTQPNITLCGNQTYEQEQTFKLPT
;
A
#
# COMPACT_ATOMS: atom_id res chain seq x y z
N CYS A 1 -13.38 27.20 13.95
CA CYS A 1 -14.18 26.28 13.12
C CYS A 1 -13.69 24.86 13.28
N ASP A 2 -12.37 24.63 13.17
CA ASP A 2 -11.70 23.34 13.41
C ASP A 2 -12.25 22.21 12.53
N CYS A 3 -12.53 22.54 11.27
CA CYS A 3 -12.94 21.54 10.29
C CYS A 3 -11.79 20.57 10.02
N HIS A 4 -12.11 19.28 9.93
CA HIS A 4 -11.13 18.23 9.72
C HIS A 4 -10.51 18.35 8.31
N PRO A 5 -9.18 18.44 8.16
CA PRO A 5 -8.53 18.74 6.89
C PRO A 5 -8.74 17.65 5.83
N GLY A 6 -8.85 16.39 6.25
CA GLY A 6 -9.13 15.27 5.36
C GLY A 6 -10.62 15.03 5.11
N GLY A 7 -11.49 15.50 6.02
CA GLY A 7 -12.92 15.17 6.01
C GLY A 7 -13.82 16.30 5.51
N SER A 8 -13.30 17.51 5.36
CA SER A 8 -14.02 18.68 4.86
C SER A 8 -13.44 19.18 3.52
N TYR A 9 -14.25 19.94 2.78
CA TYR A 9 -13.81 20.65 1.57
C TYR A 9 -13.11 21.98 1.89
N SER A 10 -13.31 22.53 3.10
CA SER A 10 -12.77 23.81 3.54
C SER A 10 -12.55 23.84 5.05
N LEU A 11 -11.56 24.62 5.49
CA LEU A 11 -11.31 24.91 6.91
C LEU A 11 -12.26 25.97 7.48
N GLN A 12 -13.06 26.61 6.62
CA GLN A 12 -14.11 27.56 7.01
C GLN A 12 -15.43 26.83 7.21
N CYS A 13 -16.12 27.17 8.30
CA CYS A 13 -17.45 26.66 8.62
C CYS A 13 -18.52 27.69 8.26
N ASP A 14 -19.76 27.23 8.10
CA ASP A 14 -20.92 28.10 7.93
C ASP A 14 -21.03 29.07 9.12
N ILE A 15 -21.21 30.35 8.83
CA ILE A 15 -21.14 31.42 9.84
C ILE A 15 -22.28 31.35 10.86
N ASN A 16 -23.43 30.79 10.47
CA ASN A 16 -24.63 30.78 11.30
C ASN A 16 -24.73 29.50 12.14
N THR A 17 -24.37 28.36 11.57
CA THR A 17 -24.53 27.03 12.18
C THR A 17 -23.23 26.47 12.74
N GLY A 18 -22.08 26.99 12.29
CA GLY A 18 -20.77 26.44 12.62
C GLY A 18 -20.50 25.07 12.01
N GLN A 19 -21.31 24.61 11.05
CA GLN A 19 -21.16 23.35 10.33
C GLN A 19 -20.09 23.46 9.24
N CYS A 20 -19.16 22.51 9.22
CA CYS A 20 -18.15 22.41 8.17
C CYS A 20 -18.73 21.73 6.90
N PRO A 21 -18.24 22.09 5.70
CA PRO A 21 -18.67 21.43 4.45
C PRO A 21 -18.00 20.06 4.33
N CYS A 22 -18.70 19.01 4.75
CA CYS A 22 -18.15 17.64 4.78
C CYS A 22 -18.01 17.02 3.39
N ARG A 23 -16.95 16.24 3.20
CA ARG A 23 -16.78 15.35 2.05
C ARG A 23 -17.75 14.19 2.15
N GLU A 24 -18.03 13.58 1.00
CA GLU A 24 -18.82 12.36 0.92
C GLU A 24 -18.25 11.27 1.86
N GLY A 25 -19.14 10.64 2.63
CA GLY A 25 -18.77 9.63 3.62
C GLY A 25 -18.36 10.18 4.99
N MET A 26 -18.27 11.50 5.18
CA MET A 26 -17.94 12.13 6.47
C MET A 26 -19.11 12.93 7.03
N ILE A 27 -19.26 12.92 8.35
CA ILE A 27 -20.32 13.59 9.11
C ILE A 27 -19.78 14.24 10.39
N GLY A 28 -20.68 14.91 11.11
CA GLY A 28 -20.36 15.68 12.31
C GLY A 28 -20.10 17.15 11.99
N ARG A 29 -20.13 18.00 13.03
CA ARG A 29 -19.93 19.45 12.87
C ARG A 29 -18.57 19.78 12.24
N GLN A 30 -17.54 18.98 12.56
CA GLN A 30 -16.17 19.14 12.10
C GLN A 30 -15.79 18.19 10.94
N CYS A 31 -16.69 17.30 10.51
CA CYS A 31 -16.43 16.29 9.48
C CYS A 31 -15.31 15.30 9.84
N ASP A 32 -15.23 14.89 11.09
CA ASP A 32 -14.21 14.02 11.66
C ASP A 32 -14.68 12.57 11.86
N THR A 33 -15.97 12.31 11.64
CA THR A 33 -16.58 11.00 11.87
C THR A 33 -17.07 10.41 10.55
N PRO A 34 -16.74 9.15 10.21
CA PRO A 34 -17.30 8.49 9.03
C PRO A 34 -18.80 8.22 9.22
N VAL A 35 -19.57 8.17 8.12
CA VAL A 35 -20.99 7.80 8.19
C VAL A 35 -21.14 6.39 8.78
N PRO A 36 -22.22 6.11 9.55
CA PRO A 36 -22.46 4.78 10.10
C PRO A 36 -22.40 3.69 9.02
N GLY A 37 -21.68 2.60 9.30
CA GLY A 37 -21.46 1.50 8.36
C GLY A 37 -20.26 1.71 7.41
N THR A 38 -19.52 2.80 7.55
CA THR A 38 -18.27 3.03 6.81
C THR A 38 -17.08 3.23 7.75
N TYR A 39 -15.87 3.26 7.20
CA TYR A 39 -14.64 3.42 7.95
C TYR A 39 -13.64 4.25 7.14
N CYS A 40 -12.76 4.97 7.85
CA CYS A 40 -11.58 5.56 7.24
C CYS A 40 -10.50 4.46 7.16
N THR A 41 -10.06 4.14 5.95
CA THR A 41 -9.01 3.14 5.74
C THR A 41 -7.68 3.64 6.31
N GLY A 42 -6.85 2.72 6.82
CA GLY A 42 -5.49 3.04 7.25
C GLY A 42 -4.52 3.20 6.07
N LEU A 43 -3.32 3.73 6.34
CA LEU A 43 -2.28 3.91 5.32
C LEU A 43 -1.81 2.61 4.65
N GLN A 44 -2.01 1.46 5.31
CA GLN A 44 -1.59 0.13 4.85
C GLN A 44 -2.72 -0.66 4.18
N PHE A 45 -3.81 0.02 3.75
CA PHE A 45 -4.96 -0.65 3.16
C PHE A 45 -4.62 -1.46 1.91
N PHE A 46 -3.70 -0.97 1.07
CA PHE A 46 -3.18 -1.70 -0.09
C PHE A 46 -2.02 -2.62 0.33
N THR A 47 -2.35 -3.70 1.03
CA THR A 47 -1.40 -4.77 1.37
C THR A 47 -1.57 -5.92 0.39
N TYR A 48 -0.47 -6.34 -0.23
CA TYR A 48 -0.43 -7.49 -1.14
C TYR A 48 0.42 -8.57 -0.48
N GLU A 49 -0.21 -9.70 -0.17
CA GLU A 49 0.39 -10.77 0.61
C GLU A 49 1.33 -11.61 -0.26
N ALA A 50 2.51 -11.92 0.29
CA ALA A 50 3.57 -12.62 -0.45
C ALA A 50 3.14 -14.04 -0.86
N GLU A 51 2.32 -14.71 -0.05
CA GLU A 51 1.82 -16.04 -0.34
C GLU A 51 0.80 -16.12 -1.48
N LEU A 52 0.29 -14.97 -1.93
CA LEU A 52 -0.59 -14.85 -3.10
C LEU A 52 0.17 -14.39 -4.35
N ALA A 53 1.46 -14.05 -4.21
CA ALA A 53 2.29 -13.55 -5.28
C ALA A 53 2.85 -14.69 -6.15
N ARG A 54 3.26 -14.35 -7.37
CA ARG A 54 3.99 -15.28 -8.25
C ARG A 54 5.44 -15.37 -7.80
N VAL A 55 5.96 -16.58 -7.63
CA VAL A 55 7.31 -16.82 -7.13
C VAL A 55 8.09 -17.75 -8.04
N GLU A 56 9.42 -17.63 -8.03
CA GLU A 56 10.30 -18.58 -8.70
C GLU A 56 10.31 -19.92 -7.94
N GLU A 57 9.60 -20.94 -8.46
CA GLU A 57 9.35 -22.21 -7.76
C GLU A 57 10.61 -22.91 -7.22
N LYS A 58 11.72 -22.84 -7.96
CA LYS A 58 12.98 -23.51 -7.58
C LYS A 58 13.83 -22.72 -6.60
N LYS A 59 13.51 -21.45 -6.39
CA LYS A 59 14.30 -20.51 -5.57
C LYS A 59 13.43 -19.81 -4.54
N SER A 60 12.28 -20.37 -4.22
CA SER A 60 11.41 -19.88 -3.18
C SER A 60 10.81 -21.03 -2.39
N ILE A 61 10.53 -20.77 -1.11
CA ILE A 61 9.81 -21.69 -0.23
C ILE A 61 8.74 -20.89 0.50
N ILE A 62 7.52 -21.41 0.51
CA ILE A 62 6.40 -20.85 1.25
C ILE A 62 6.30 -21.59 2.60
N PHE A 63 6.36 -20.84 3.69
CA PHE A 63 6.18 -21.37 5.05
C PHE A 63 4.80 -20.96 5.58
N THR A 64 3.92 -21.94 5.80
CA THR A 64 2.57 -21.73 6.32
C THR A 64 2.54 -21.86 7.84
N TYR A 65 1.83 -20.95 8.50
CA TYR A 65 1.69 -20.89 9.95
C TYR A 65 0.22 -21.03 10.34
N ASP A 66 -0.15 -22.18 10.89
CA ASP A 66 -1.55 -22.52 11.19
C ASP A 66 -1.94 -22.31 12.65
N ASN A 67 -1.01 -21.91 13.53
CA ASN A 67 -1.30 -21.73 14.94
C ASN A 67 -1.99 -20.37 15.21
N PRO A 68 -3.29 -20.34 15.55
CA PRO A 68 -4.02 -19.09 15.73
C PRO A 68 -3.58 -18.31 16.99
N ASN A 69 -2.88 -18.95 17.93
CA ASN A 69 -2.40 -18.33 19.16
C ASN A 69 -0.97 -17.77 19.06
N GLU A 70 -0.32 -17.92 17.91
CA GLU A 70 1.01 -17.38 17.68
C GLU A 70 0.94 -15.85 17.52
N GLN A 71 1.72 -15.14 18.32
CA GLN A 71 1.84 -13.68 18.20
C GLN A 71 2.75 -13.36 17.01
N ARG A 72 2.13 -13.01 15.87
CA ARG A 72 2.82 -12.78 14.60
C ARG A 72 3.06 -11.30 14.33
N SER A 73 4.18 -10.99 13.69
CA SER A 73 4.51 -9.63 13.20
C SER A 73 4.08 -9.39 11.74
N TRP A 74 3.65 -10.44 11.04
CA TRP A 74 3.18 -10.42 9.66
C TRP A 74 1.65 -10.60 9.60
N THR A 75 1.09 -10.19 8.46
CA THR A 75 -0.30 -10.43 8.08
C THR A 75 -0.37 -11.72 7.24
N GLY A 76 -1.57 -12.23 7.00
CA GLY A 76 -1.75 -13.46 6.23
C GLY A 76 -1.43 -14.75 7.00
N THR A 77 -1.40 -15.86 6.25
CA THR A 77 -1.20 -17.21 6.82
C THR A 77 0.21 -17.73 6.62
N SER A 78 0.97 -17.12 5.71
CA SER A 78 2.23 -17.66 5.23
C SER A 78 3.28 -16.57 5.04
N ILE A 79 4.54 -16.98 4.98
CA ILE A 79 5.65 -16.12 4.55
C ILE A 79 6.38 -16.79 3.39
N VAL A 80 6.97 -15.98 2.52
CA VAL A 80 7.77 -16.47 1.40
C VAL A 80 9.23 -16.19 1.65
N ARG A 81 10.05 -17.24 1.63
CA ARG A 81 11.50 -17.13 1.61
C ARG A 81 11.99 -17.20 0.18
N ILE A 82 12.80 -16.22 -0.21
CA ILE A 82 13.40 -16.14 -1.54
C ILE A 82 14.91 -16.39 -1.41
N TYR A 83 15.42 -17.26 -2.26
CA TYR A 83 16.85 -17.58 -2.37
C TYR A 83 17.50 -16.79 -3.50
N GLU A 84 18.83 -16.76 -3.50
CA GLU A 84 19.62 -15.94 -4.41
C GLU A 84 19.27 -16.17 -5.89
N GLY A 85 18.97 -15.05 -6.58
CA GLY A 85 18.54 -15.02 -7.97
C GLY A 85 17.15 -15.62 -8.23
N GLY A 86 16.33 -15.79 -7.18
CA GLY A 86 14.88 -15.99 -7.31
C GLY A 86 14.14 -14.65 -7.32
N PHE A 87 12.85 -14.68 -7.60
CA PHE A 87 12.00 -13.49 -7.58
C PHE A 87 10.65 -13.76 -6.91
N ILE A 88 10.00 -12.66 -6.54
CA ILE A 88 8.59 -12.58 -6.20
C ILE A 88 7.98 -11.44 -7.03
N GLU A 89 6.82 -11.69 -7.60
CA GLU A 89 6.12 -10.74 -8.46
C GLU A 89 4.69 -10.56 -7.99
N PHE A 90 4.32 -9.29 -7.79
CA PHE A 90 3.02 -8.89 -7.33
C PHE A 90 2.24 -8.23 -8.46
N ASP A 91 1.03 -8.72 -8.72
CA ASP A 91 0.07 -8.00 -9.53
C ASP A 91 -0.59 -6.91 -8.67
N ILE A 92 -0.35 -5.65 -9.01
CA ILE A 92 -0.90 -4.49 -8.29
C ILE A 92 -2.16 -4.00 -8.99
N TYR A 93 -3.30 -4.11 -8.31
CA TYR A 93 -4.61 -3.78 -8.84
C TYR A 93 -5.49 -3.02 -7.83
N HIS A 94 -6.59 -2.41 -8.30
CA HIS A 94 -7.54 -1.61 -7.49
C HIS A 94 -6.98 -0.37 -6.77
N MET A 95 -5.96 0.28 -7.33
CA MET A 95 -5.48 1.55 -6.79
C MET A 95 -6.60 2.61 -6.84
N ALA A 96 -7.01 3.11 -5.68
CA ALA A 96 -8.18 4.00 -5.58
C ALA A 96 -7.99 5.36 -6.26
N ARG A 97 -6.75 5.85 -6.39
CA ARG A 97 -6.43 7.15 -6.99
C ARG A 97 -5.09 7.10 -7.71
N SER A 98 -4.94 7.90 -8.77
CA SER A 98 -3.62 8.16 -9.34
C SER A 98 -2.85 9.13 -8.44
N GLY A 99 -1.59 8.83 -8.15
CA GLY A 99 -0.76 9.64 -7.27
C GLY A 99 0.56 8.95 -6.92
N LEU A 100 1.29 9.54 -5.98
CA LEU A 100 2.52 8.96 -5.44
C LEU A 100 2.20 7.96 -4.33
N TYR A 101 2.85 6.81 -4.39
CA TYR A 101 2.74 5.74 -3.41
C TYR A 101 4.14 5.39 -2.89
N ASN A 102 4.25 5.18 -1.58
CA ASN A 102 5.47 4.66 -0.99
C ASN A 102 5.41 3.13 -1.00
N LEU A 103 6.37 2.49 -1.64
CA LEU A 103 6.52 1.04 -1.57
C LEU A 103 7.17 0.67 -0.23
N MET A 104 6.47 -0.13 0.56
CA MET A 104 6.98 -0.67 1.81
C MET A 104 7.01 -2.19 1.72
N ILE A 105 8.20 -2.77 1.87
CA ILE A 105 8.39 -4.22 1.95
C ILE A 105 8.57 -4.60 3.41
N ARG A 106 7.67 -5.45 3.93
CA ARG A 106 7.85 -6.08 5.23
C ARG A 106 8.55 -7.42 5.02
N TYR A 107 9.72 -7.59 5.63
CA TYR A 107 10.52 -8.81 5.50
C TYR A 107 11.15 -9.18 6.85
N MET A 108 11.60 -10.43 6.96
CA MET A 108 12.39 -10.91 8.09
C MET A 108 13.83 -11.15 7.62
N PRO A 109 14.85 -10.64 8.33
CA PRO A 109 16.24 -10.95 8.04
C PRO A 109 16.49 -12.46 8.16
N ALA A 110 17.27 -13.01 7.22
CA ALA A 110 17.69 -14.41 7.26
C ALA A 110 19.21 -14.48 7.50
N PRO A 111 19.72 -15.46 8.27
CA PRO A 111 21.14 -15.53 8.62
C PRO A 111 22.10 -15.69 7.42
N LYS A 112 21.59 -16.07 6.24
CA LYS A 112 22.26 -15.90 4.95
C LYS A 112 21.39 -14.97 4.11
N THR A 113 21.74 -13.69 4.07
CA THR A 113 21.12 -12.73 3.16
C THR A 113 21.89 -12.66 1.86
N TRP A 114 21.19 -12.24 0.83
CA TRP A 114 21.70 -11.77 -0.44
C TRP A 114 22.15 -10.31 -0.26
N GLU A 115 23.15 -9.87 -1.04
CA GLU A 115 23.78 -8.54 -0.84
C GLU A 115 22.88 -7.39 -1.26
N ASP A 116 22.16 -7.54 -2.38
CA ASP A 116 21.37 -6.49 -3.01
C ASP A 116 20.00 -7.00 -3.46
N ALA A 117 18.97 -6.18 -3.25
CA ALA A 117 17.63 -6.37 -3.75
C ALA A 117 17.27 -5.44 -4.90
N ARG A 118 16.72 -5.99 -5.98
CA ARG A 118 16.23 -5.21 -7.12
C ARG A 118 14.71 -5.21 -7.12
N ILE A 119 14.14 -4.01 -7.09
CA ILE A 119 12.71 -3.79 -7.23
C ILE A 119 12.48 -3.19 -8.61
N VAL A 120 11.63 -3.84 -9.39
CA VAL A 120 11.23 -3.37 -10.72
C VAL A 120 9.73 -3.12 -10.70
N VAL A 121 9.32 -1.91 -11.04
CA VAL A 121 7.92 -1.52 -11.21
C VAL A 121 7.64 -1.44 -12.70
N ILE A 122 6.73 -2.29 -13.18
CA ILE A 122 6.35 -2.38 -14.58
C ILE A 122 4.91 -1.88 -14.72
N SER A 123 4.71 -0.81 -15.50
CA SER A 123 3.38 -0.28 -15.78
C SER A 123 2.72 -1.08 -16.90
N GLN A 124 1.52 -1.62 -16.69
CA GLN A 124 0.84 -2.41 -17.73
C GLN A 124 0.37 -1.59 -18.94
N ASN A 125 0.25 -0.26 -18.83
CA ASN A 125 -0.18 0.62 -19.91
C ASN A 125 0.84 1.73 -20.17
N ARG A 126 1.09 2.07 -21.45
CA ARG A 126 1.69 3.37 -21.77
C ARG A 126 0.73 4.44 -21.27
N THR A 127 1.15 5.14 -20.23
CA THR A 127 0.45 6.33 -19.76
C THR A 127 0.38 7.31 -20.94
N GLN A 128 -0.82 7.83 -21.23
CA GLN A 128 -0.91 8.90 -22.22
C GLN A 128 -0.25 10.13 -21.60
N PRO A 129 0.83 10.66 -22.22
CA PRO A 129 1.46 11.86 -21.72
C PRO A 129 0.39 12.96 -21.76
N ASN A 130 0.15 13.61 -20.62
CA ASN A 130 -0.75 14.76 -20.41
C ASN A 130 -2.19 14.51 -19.93
N ILE A 131 -2.66 13.27 -19.73
CA ILE A 131 -4.03 13.03 -19.20
C ILE A 131 -4.04 12.66 -17.72
N THR A 132 -2.99 12.01 -17.24
CA THR A 132 -2.93 11.52 -15.86
C THR A 132 -1.78 12.18 -15.10
N LEU A 133 -1.90 12.23 -13.77
CA LEU A 133 -0.83 12.67 -12.86
C LEU A 133 0.46 11.85 -13.02
N CYS A 134 0.37 10.65 -13.62
CA CYS A 134 1.50 9.76 -13.91
C CYS A 134 1.92 9.78 -15.40
N GLY A 135 1.45 10.75 -16.19
CA GLY A 135 1.67 10.81 -17.65
C GLY A 135 3.14 10.91 -18.08
N ASN A 136 4.02 11.37 -17.20
CA ASN A 136 5.46 11.52 -17.47
C ASN A 136 6.30 10.36 -16.92
N GLN A 137 5.69 9.29 -16.41
CA GLN A 137 6.42 8.13 -15.88
C GLN A 137 6.85 7.19 -17.01
N THR A 138 8.04 6.62 -16.89
CA THR A 138 8.52 5.58 -17.80
C THR A 138 7.72 4.29 -17.61
N TYR A 139 7.68 3.47 -18.68
CA TYR A 139 7.01 2.18 -18.66
C TYR A 139 7.57 1.25 -17.56
N GLU A 140 8.89 1.29 -17.39
CA GLU A 140 9.62 0.51 -16.40
C GLU A 140 10.42 1.46 -15.51
N GLN A 141 10.38 1.19 -14.21
CA GLN A 141 11.15 1.89 -13.19
C GLN A 141 11.87 0.85 -12.36
N GLU A 142 13.19 0.95 -12.31
CA GLU A 142 14.02 0.05 -11.52
C GLU A 142 14.69 0.81 -10.39
N GLN A 143 14.68 0.21 -9.20
CA GLN A 143 15.43 0.69 -8.06
C GLN A 143 16.10 -0.48 -7.32
N THR A 144 17.40 -0.35 -7.11
CA THR A 144 18.20 -1.30 -6.33
C THR A 144 18.32 -0.80 -4.90
N PHE A 145 18.15 -1.70 -3.93
CA PHE A 145 18.24 -1.43 -2.51
C PHE A 145 19.13 -2.45 -1.84
N LYS A 146 19.92 -1.99 -0.88
CA LYS A 146 20.57 -2.89 0.08
C LYS A 146 19.59 -3.18 1.19
N LEU A 147 19.23 -4.44 1.38
CA LEU A 147 18.41 -4.81 2.52
C LEU A 147 19.30 -4.75 3.77
N PRO A 148 18.86 -4.04 4.83
CA PRO A 148 19.53 -4.08 6.11
C PRO A 148 19.76 -5.54 6.56
N THR A 149 21.02 -5.86 6.87
CA THR A 149 21.45 -7.11 7.49
C THR A 149 21.06 -7.19 8.96
#